data_AF-A0A969EIV1-F1
#
_entry.id   AF-A0A969EIV1-F1
#
_cell.length_a   1.000
_cell.length_b   1.000
_cell.length_c   1.000
_cell.angle_alpha   90.00
_cell.angle_beta   90.00
_cell.angle_gamma   90.00
#
_symmetry.space_group_name_H-M   'P 1'
#
loop_
_entity.id
_entity.type
_entity.pdbx_description
1 polymer ?
#
loop_
_entity_poly.entity_id
_entity_poly.type
_entity_poly.pdbx_seq_one_letter_code
_entity_poly.pdbx_strand_id
1 'polypeptide(L)'
;MTKSLINNSFSALHKCFTTSIVLFAFCCSSKAQLQPDSSHVDRNRLNTVIIGTTATYAVGMVGLNELWYSNFDRSSFHFFNDSKEWKQVDKVGHMYSTFQLSHMISRAFQWSNLPEKKSDWIGTLVGFGVISSIEIFDGFPASTEHQHLI
;
A
#
# COMPACT_ATOMS: atom_id res chain seq x y z
N MET A 1 -38.31 16.73 16.16
CA MET A 1 -37.08 16.88 15.33
C MET A 1 -35.98 15.87 15.70
N THR A 2 -35.79 15.55 16.98
CA THR A 2 -34.74 14.65 17.49
C THR A 2 -34.85 13.17 17.07
N LYS A 3 -36.07 12.60 17.00
CA LYS A 3 -36.26 11.18 16.60
C LYS A 3 -35.83 10.87 15.16
N SER A 4 -35.98 11.85 14.25
CA SER A 4 -35.57 11.69 12.84
C SER A 4 -34.05 11.67 12.69
N LEU A 5 -33.33 12.47 13.49
CA LEU A 5 -31.87 12.51 13.46
C LEU A 5 -31.25 11.21 13.99
N ILE A 6 -31.84 10.65 15.05
CA ILE A 6 -31.41 9.37 15.64
C ILE A 6 -31.62 8.21 14.65
N ASN A 7 -32.78 8.14 13.98
CA ASN A 7 -33.08 7.08 13.01
C ASN A 7 -32.17 7.15 11.77
N ASN A 8 -31.87 8.36 11.29
CA ASN A 8 -30.95 8.55 10.16
C ASN A 8 -29.51 8.17 10.54
N SER A 9 -29.08 8.50 11.76
CA SER A 9 -27.76 8.12 12.27
C SER A 9 -27.63 6.60 12.43
N PHE A 10 -28.66 5.92 12.91
CA PHE A 10 -28.68 4.46 13.07
C PHE A 10 -28.70 3.74 11.71
N SER A 11 -29.44 4.27 10.73
CA SER A 11 -29.44 3.77 9.35
C SER A 11 -28.08 3.93 8.67
N ALA A 12 -27.40 5.05 8.87
CA ALA A 12 -26.07 5.30 8.31
C ALA A 12 -25.01 4.37 8.93
N LEU A 13 -25.05 4.19 10.25
CA LEU A 13 -24.13 3.29 10.97
C LEU A 13 -24.29 1.83 10.50
N HIS A 14 -25.53 1.38 10.32
CA HIS A 14 -25.82 0.03 9.85
C HIS A 14 -25.37 -0.18 8.39
N LYS A 15 -25.59 0.82 7.53
CA LYS A 15 -25.10 0.81 6.14
C LYS A 15 -23.57 0.72 6.09
N CYS A 16 -22.86 1.58 6.83
CA CYS A 16 -21.39 1.54 6.92
C CYS A 16 -20.87 0.19 7.43
N PHE A 17 -21.48 -0.36 8.48
CA PHE A 17 -21.08 -1.65 9.04
C PHE A 17 -21.29 -2.80 8.04
N THR A 18 -22.43 -2.82 7.33
CA THR A 18 -22.70 -3.82 6.29
C THR A 18 -21.76 -3.71 5.09
N THR A 19 -21.41 -2.50 4.64
CA THR A 19 -20.44 -2.31 3.55
C THR A 19 -19.03 -2.74 3.98
N SER A 20 -18.63 -2.48 5.22
CA SER A 20 -17.33 -2.93 5.74
C SER A 20 -17.22 -4.46 5.84
N ILE A 21 -18.31 -5.14 6.23
CA ILE A 21 -18.38 -6.61 6.27
C ILE A 21 -18.31 -7.23 4.86
N VAL A 22 -18.99 -6.63 3.87
CA VAL A 22 -18.97 -7.11 2.48
C VAL A 22 -17.58 -6.93 1.85
N LEU A 23 -16.89 -5.81 2.13
CA LEU A 23 -15.52 -5.57 1.67
C LEU A 23 -14.52 -6.55 2.33
N PHE A 24 -14.69 -6.85 3.62
CA PHE A 24 -13.87 -7.83 4.33
C PHE A 24 -14.10 -9.27 3.82
N ALA A 25 -15.35 -9.64 3.53
CA ALA A 25 -15.69 -10.96 2.99
C ALA A 25 -15.16 -11.16 1.55
N PHE A 26 -15.15 -10.09 0.73
CA PHE A 26 -14.55 -10.14 -0.61
C PHE A 26 -13.03 -10.35 -0.56
N CYS A 27 -12.35 -9.78 0.44
CA CYS A 27 -10.91 -9.94 0.65
C CYS A 27 -10.51 -11.35 1.11
N CYS A 28 -11.43 -12.12 1.71
CA CYS A 28 -11.15 -13.45 2.27
C CYS A 28 -11.21 -14.59 1.24
N SER A 29 -11.56 -14.30 -0.03
CA SER A 29 -11.57 -15.29 -1.11
C SER A 29 -10.16 -15.54 -1.68
N SER A 30 -9.20 -15.87 -0.82
CA SER A 30 -7.87 -16.31 -1.25
C SER A 30 -7.95 -17.75 -1.73
N LYS A 31 -8.08 -17.96 -3.05
CA LYS A 31 -7.83 -19.26 -3.66
C LYS A 31 -6.36 -19.61 -3.38
N ALA A 32 -6.11 -20.74 -2.71
CA ALA A 32 -4.76 -21.29 -2.59
C ALA A 32 -4.21 -21.52 -4.01
N GLN A 33 -3.23 -20.71 -4.39
CA GLN A 33 -2.77 -20.64 -5.77
C GLN A 33 -1.66 -21.68 -5.98
N LEU A 34 -2.04 -22.81 -6.56
CA LEU A 34 -1.09 -23.84 -6.99
C LEU A 34 -0.15 -23.26 -8.06
N GLN A 35 1.13 -23.58 -7.95
CA GLN A 35 2.16 -23.19 -8.91
C GLN A 35 1.83 -23.87 -10.26
N PRO A 36 1.71 -23.14 -11.37
CA PRO A 36 1.29 -23.78 -12.62
C PRO A 36 2.43 -24.60 -13.23
N ASP A 37 2.13 -25.83 -13.66
CA ASP A 37 3.10 -26.80 -14.21
C ASP A 37 3.68 -26.43 -15.59
N SER A 38 3.26 -25.32 -16.21
CA SER A 38 3.75 -24.96 -17.54
C SER A 38 5.08 -24.20 -17.46
N SER A 39 6.08 -24.66 -18.22
CA SER A 39 7.38 -24.00 -18.35
C SER A 39 7.34 -22.65 -19.08
N HIS A 40 6.19 -22.28 -19.67
CA HIS A 40 6.03 -21.06 -20.44
C HIS A 40 5.29 -19.97 -19.65
N VAL A 41 5.78 -18.74 -19.77
CA VAL A 41 5.18 -17.55 -19.16
C VAL A 41 3.78 -17.32 -19.74
N ASP A 42 2.78 -17.15 -18.87
CA ASP A 42 1.43 -16.75 -19.24
C ASP A 42 1.40 -15.22 -19.40
N ARG A 43 1.35 -14.76 -20.66
CA ARG A 43 1.40 -13.34 -21.00
C ARG A 43 0.17 -12.56 -20.52
N ASN A 44 -1.00 -13.20 -20.46
CA ASN A 44 -2.22 -12.53 -20.02
C ASN A 44 -2.16 -12.27 -18.51
N ARG A 45 -1.75 -13.28 -17.73
CA ARG A 45 -1.52 -13.13 -16.29
C ARG A 45 -0.39 -12.15 -16.00
N LEU A 46 0.71 -12.21 -16.75
CA LEU A 46 1.82 -11.29 -16.58
C LEU A 46 1.38 -9.84 -16.80
N ASN A 47 0.67 -9.56 -17.89
CA ASN A 47 0.14 -8.22 -18.16
C ASN A 47 -0.84 -7.78 -17.07
N THR A 48 -1.68 -8.69 -16.57
CA THR A 48 -2.60 -8.40 -15.47
C THR A 48 -1.85 -8.00 -14.20
N VAL A 49 -0.79 -8.73 -13.84
CA VAL A 49 0.03 -8.46 -12.66
C VAL A 49 0.78 -7.13 -12.80
N ILE A 50 1.35 -6.86 -13.98
CA ILE A 50 2.04 -5.59 -14.26
C ILE A 50 1.07 -4.42 -14.12
N ILE A 51 -0.06 -4.46 -14.84
CA ILE A 51 -1.08 -3.40 -14.81
C ILE A 51 -1.61 -3.21 -13.39
N GLY A 52 -1.94 -4.31 -12.70
CA GLY A 52 -2.45 -4.27 -11.33
C GLY A 52 -1.44 -3.67 -10.36
N THR A 53 -0.17 -4.06 -10.44
CA THR A 53 0.90 -3.52 -9.58
C THR A 53 1.12 -2.04 -9.84
N THR A 54 1.25 -1.63 -11.11
CA THR A 54 1.46 -0.23 -11.47
C THR A 54 0.26 0.65 -11.11
N ALA A 55 -0.97 0.18 -11.37
CA ALA A 55 -2.18 0.92 -11.01
C ALA A 55 -2.31 1.06 -9.49
N THR A 56 -2.05 -0.01 -8.73
CA THR A 56 -2.09 0.02 -7.26
C THR A 56 -1.06 0.99 -6.71
N TYR A 57 0.16 0.99 -7.25
CA TYR A 57 1.19 1.95 -6.87
C TYR A 57 0.76 3.40 -7.17
N ALA A 58 0.29 3.68 -8.38
CA ALA A 58 -0.12 5.03 -8.76
C ALA A 58 -1.29 5.54 -7.89
N VAL A 59 -2.33 4.73 -7.72
CA VAL A 59 -3.47 5.05 -6.86
C VAL A 59 -3.02 5.21 -5.41
N GLY A 60 -2.13 4.34 -4.93
CA GLY A 60 -1.57 4.41 -3.58
C GLY A 60 -0.81 5.71 -3.33
N MET A 61 0.07 6.13 -4.26
CA MET A 61 0.84 7.36 -4.12
C MET A 61 -0.03 8.62 -4.24
N VAL A 62 -1.03 8.62 -5.12
CA VAL A 62 -2.01 9.71 -5.20
C VAL A 62 -2.84 9.77 -3.92
N GLY A 63 -3.34 8.63 -3.44
CA GLY A 63 -4.07 8.55 -2.18
C GLY A 63 -3.23 9.00 -0.99
N LEU A 64 -1.97 8.60 -0.92
CA LEU A 64 -1.02 9.07 0.09
C LEU A 64 -0.86 10.59 0.03
N ASN A 65 -0.67 11.17 -1.15
CA ASN A 65 -0.62 12.62 -1.29
C ASN A 65 -1.88 13.30 -0.77
N GLU A 66 -3.05 12.88 -1.27
CA GLU A 66 -4.32 13.54 -0.98
C GLU A 66 -4.74 13.38 0.48
N LEU A 67 -4.47 12.22 1.08
CA LEU A 67 -4.89 11.92 2.46
C LEU A 67 -3.89 12.38 3.50
N TRP A 68 -2.59 12.38 3.18
CA TRP A 68 -1.52 12.62 4.15
C TRP A 68 -0.80 13.96 3.97
N TYR A 69 -0.59 14.42 2.74
CA TYR A 69 0.24 15.60 2.45
C TYR A 69 -0.51 16.82 1.90
N SER A 70 -1.79 16.68 1.53
CA SER A 70 -2.54 17.73 0.81
C SER A 70 -2.78 19.03 1.59
N ASN A 71 -2.82 18.95 2.93
CA ASN A 71 -3.14 20.10 3.80
C ASN A 71 -1.91 20.91 4.21
N PHE A 72 -0.77 20.66 3.57
CA PHE A 72 0.53 21.14 4.00
C PHE A 72 1.27 21.89 2.90
N ASP A 73 1.81 23.05 3.24
CA ASP A 73 2.65 23.83 2.32
C ASP A 73 4.00 23.14 2.14
N ARG A 74 4.26 22.63 0.93
CA ARG A 74 5.51 21.93 0.64
C ARG A 74 6.68 22.91 0.56
N SER A 75 7.71 22.68 1.37
CA SER A 75 9.00 23.39 1.25
C SER A 75 9.96 22.66 0.30
N SER A 76 11.19 23.15 0.14
CA SER A 76 12.22 22.44 -0.63
C SER A 76 12.56 21.08 -0.01
N PHE A 77 13.17 20.19 -0.80
CA PHE A 77 13.62 18.90 -0.29
C PHE A 77 14.77 19.09 0.72
N HIS A 78 14.72 18.39 1.85
CA HIS A 78 15.80 18.38 2.84
C HIS A 78 16.04 16.97 3.36
N PHE A 79 17.32 16.64 3.58
CA PHE A 79 17.68 15.45 4.35
C PHE A 79 17.67 15.79 5.85
N PHE A 80 17.04 14.95 6.65
CA PHE A 80 17.12 15.03 8.11
C PHE A 80 17.29 13.62 8.70
N ASN A 81 17.70 13.56 9.96
CA ASN A 81 17.92 12.30 10.66
C ASN A 81 16.88 12.17 11.78
N ASP A 82 15.92 11.29 11.57
CA ASP A 82 14.82 10.96 12.49
C ASP A 82 15.05 9.61 13.20
N SER A 83 16.29 9.12 13.24
CA SER A 83 16.63 7.85 13.90
C SER A 83 16.33 7.83 15.41
N LYS A 84 16.11 8.99 16.05
CA LYS A 84 15.76 9.04 17.47
C LYS A 84 14.25 9.10 17.69
N GLU A 85 13.49 9.31 16.62
CA GLU A 85 12.05 9.40 16.66
C GLU A 85 11.45 7.99 16.78
N TRP A 86 10.37 7.96 17.54
CA TRP A 86 9.51 6.79 17.75
C TRP A 86 10.22 5.46 18.05
N LYS A 87 11.40 5.50 18.68
CA LYS A 87 12.21 4.33 19.02
C LYS A 87 12.40 3.34 17.84
N GLN A 88 12.57 3.85 16.62
CA GLN A 88 12.75 3.03 15.41
C GLN A 88 11.53 2.19 15.00
N VAL A 89 10.36 2.41 15.62
CA VAL A 89 9.12 1.69 15.28
C VAL A 89 8.76 1.92 13.82
N ASP A 90 8.91 3.14 13.35
CA ASP A 90 8.75 3.52 11.95
C ASP A 90 9.62 2.66 11.01
N LYS A 91 10.92 2.59 11.29
CA LYS A 91 11.93 1.87 10.49
C LYS A 91 11.63 0.36 10.45
N VAL A 92 11.22 -0.21 11.58
CA VAL A 92 10.77 -1.60 11.65
C VAL A 92 9.48 -1.81 10.86
N GLY A 93 8.54 -0.87 10.95
CA GLY A 93 7.30 -0.86 10.18
C GLY A 93 7.56 -0.83 8.68
N HIS A 94 8.47 0.02 8.21
CA HIS A 94 8.91 0.09 6.83
C HIS A 94 9.59 -1.18 6.37
N MET A 95 10.50 -1.76 7.15
CA MET A 95 11.11 -3.05 6.82
C MET A 95 10.07 -4.18 6.71
N TYR A 96 9.18 -4.29 7.70
CA TYR A 96 8.16 -5.35 7.72
C TYR A 96 7.17 -5.21 6.56
N SER A 97 6.61 -4.02 6.36
CA SER A 97 5.66 -3.77 5.28
C SER A 97 6.31 -3.94 3.90
N THR A 98 7.55 -3.47 3.71
CA THR A 98 8.31 -3.67 2.48
C THR A 98 8.56 -5.15 2.21
N PHE A 99 8.91 -5.94 3.22
CA PHE A 99 9.09 -7.38 3.07
C PHE A 99 7.78 -8.06 2.62
N GLN A 100 6.67 -7.78 3.30
CA GLN A 100 5.37 -8.37 2.96
C GLN A 100 4.92 -7.96 1.55
N LEU A 101 5.06 -6.68 1.20
CA LEU A 101 4.72 -6.17 -0.12
C LEU A 101 5.58 -6.84 -1.21
N SER A 102 6.90 -6.92 -0.99
CA SER A 102 7.83 -7.59 -1.91
C SER A 102 7.47 -9.06 -2.11
N HIS A 103 7.13 -9.77 -1.02
CA HIS A 103 6.70 -11.15 -1.06
C HIS A 103 5.39 -11.33 -1.85
N MET A 104 4.38 -10.50 -1.57
CA MET A 104 3.10 -10.53 -2.28
C MET A 104 3.27 -10.28 -3.78
N ILE A 105 4.09 -9.30 -4.16
CA ILE A 105 4.36 -8.98 -5.56
C ILE A 105 5.13 -10.13 -6.23
N SER A 106 6.14 -10.70 -5.58
CA SER A 106 6.84 -11.89 -6.12
C SER A 106 5.86 -13.03 -6.39
N ARG A 107 4.98 -13.35 -5.43
CA ARG A 107 3.97 -14.40 -5.61
C ARG A 107 2.98 -14.08 -6.74
N ALA A 108 2.62 -12.81 -6.92
CA ALA A 108 1.80 -12.38 -8.06
C ALA A 108 2.54 -12.59 -9.39
N PHE A 109 3.84 -12.29 -9.49
CA PHE A 109 4.61 -12.58 -10.71
C PHE A 109 4.78 -14.09 -10.95
N GLN A 110 5.00 -14.88 -9.90
CA GLN A 110 5.07 -16.35 -10.01
C GLN A 110 3.75 -16.94 -10.51
N TRP A 111 2.60 -16.34 -10.20
CA TRP A 111 1.30 -16.75 -10.73
C TRP A 111 1.19 -16.66 -12.27
N SER A 112 1.99 -15.78 -12.87
CA SER A 112 2.12 -15.64 -14.32
C SER A 112 3.12 -16.61 -14.95
N ASN A 113 3.61 -17.60 -14.18
CA ASN A 113 4.68 -18.53 -14.54
C ASN A 113 6.03 -17.87 -14.80
N LEU A 114 6.24 -16.69 -14.23
CA LEU A 114 7.56 -16.08 -14.26
C LEU A 114 8.50 -16.86 -13.32
N PRO A 115 9.73 -17.19 -13.74
CA PRO A 115 10.68 -17.93 -12.90
C PRO A 115 10.85 -17.29 -11.52
N GLU A 116 10.82 -18.10 -10.47
CA GLU A 116 10.86 -17.67 -9.06
C GLU A 116 11.93 -16.61 -8.79
N LYS A 117 13.18 -16.89 -9.17
CA LYS A 117 14.29 -15.94 -9.01
C LYS A 117 14.03 -14.58 -9.67
N LYS A 118 13.40 -14.53 -10.85
CA LYS A 118 13.06 -13.26 -11.52
C LYS A 118 11.93 -12.55 -10.77
N SER A 119 10.92 -13.30 -10.35
CA SER A 119 9.79 -12.78 -9.59
C SER A 119 10.23 -12.19 -8.24
N ASP A 120 11.14 -12.84 -7.53
CA ASP A 120 11.67 -12.35 -6.25
C ASP A 120 12.48 -11.05 -6.41
N TRP A 121 13.30 -10.96 -7.46
CA TRP A 121 14.02 -9.73 -7.78
C TRP A 121 13.07 -8.59 -8.12
N ILE A 122 12.05 -8.85 -8.94
CA ILE A 122 11.03 -7.84 -9.28
C ILE A 122 10.27 -7.42 -8.02
N GLY A 123 9.81 -8.37 -7.20
CA GLY A 123 9.11 -8.07 -5.95
C GLY A 123 9.94 -7.20 -5.01
N THR A 124 11.21 -7.55 -4.83
CA THR A 124 12.16 -6.78 -3.99
C THR A 124 12.37 -5.37 -4.53
N LEU A 125 12.60 -5.22 -5.84
CA LEU A 125 12.81 -3.91 -6.46
C LEU A 125 11.56 -3.03 -6.38
N VAL A 126 10.37 -3.61 -6.58
CA VAL A 126 9.12 -2.85 -6.46
C VAL A 126 8.88 -2.43 -5.01
N GLY A 127 9.02 -3.35 -4.05
CA GLY A 127 8.85 -3.01 -2.64
C GLY A 127 9.82 -1.91 -2.19
N PHE A 128 11.09 -2.01 -2.56
CA PHE A 128 12.09 -0.97 -2.32
C PHE A 128 11.74 0.37 -2.97
N GLY A 129 11.24 0.34 -4.22
CA GLY A 129 10.80 1.54 -4.92
C GLY A 129 9.61 2.24 -4.25
N VAL A 130 8.63 1.46 -3.74
CA VAL A 130 7.49 2.02 -3.00
C VAL A 130 7.96 2.72 -1.74
N ILE A 131 8.75 2.05 -0.90
CA ILE A 131 9.19 2.67 0.35
C ILE A 131 10.09 3.88 0.11
N SER A 132 11.00 3.80 -0.87
CA SER A 132 11.85 4.94 -1.25
C SER A 132 11.03 6.15 -1.69
N SER A 133 9.87 5.93 -2.33
CA SER A 133 9.00 7.02 -2.77
C SER A 133 8.30 7.72 -1.60
N ILE A 134 7.98 6.97 -0.54
CA ILE A 134 7.42 7.51 0.71
C ILE A 134 8.47 8.36 1.43
N GLU A 135 9.68 7.83 1.59
CA GLU A 135 10.81 8.56 2.20
C GLU A 135 11.15 9.86 1.44
N ILE A 136 11.02 9.85 0.11
CA ILE A 136 11.15 11.06 -0.71
C ILE A 136 10.05 12.06 -0.36
N PHE A 137 8.81 11.62 -0.15
CA PHE A 137 7.70 12.49 0.25
C PHE A 137 7.92 13.08 1.65
N ASP A 138 8.46 12.30 2.58
CA ASP A 138 8.82 12.77 3.92
C ASP A 138 9.94 13.82 3.90
N GLY A 139 10.82 13.79 2.89
CA GLY A 139 11.83 14.82 2.64
C GLY A 139 11.30 16.20 2.27
N PHE A 140 9.98 16.37 2.06
CA PHE A 140 9.32 17.66 1.79
C PHE A 140 8.45 18.10 2.99
N PRO A 141 9.04 18.72 4.03
CA PRO A 141 8.29 19.10 5.22
C PRO A 141 7.32 20.27 4.95
N ALA A 142 6.19 20.21 5.67
CA ALA A 142 5.10 21.18 5.72
C ALA A 142 5.44 22.47 6.49
N SER A 143 6.10 22.29 7.64
CA SER A 143 6.51 23.31 8.59
C SER A 143 7.42 22.66 9.65
N THR A 144 8.19 23.46 10.39
CA THR A 144 9.11 22.98 11.45
C THR A 144 8.38 22.22 12.58
N GLU A 145 7.06 22.41 12.72
CA GLU A 145 6.23 21.75 13.73
C GLU A 145 5.85 20.30 13.34
N HIS A 146 5.81 20.00 12.03
CA HIS A 146 5.46 18.67 11.51
C HIS A 146 6.58 17.62 11.63
N GLN A 147 7.84 18.04 11.78
CA GLN A 147 8.96 17.11 11.99
C GLN A 147 8.88 16.35 13.32
N HIS A 148 8.03 16.78 14.26
CA HIS A 148 7.86 16.10 15.55
C HIS A 148 6.70 15.09 15.58
N LEU A 149 5.94 14.96 14.49
CA LEU A 149 4.79 14.07 14.40
C LEU A 149 5.06 12.79 13.59
N ILE A 150 6.26 12.65 13.01
CA ILE A 150 6.73 11.50 12.23
C ILE A 150 7.92 10.86 12.96
#